data_AF-A0A970Z454-F1
#
_entry.id   AF-A0A970Z454-F1
#
_cell.length_a   1.000
_cell.length_b   1.000
_cell.length_c   1.000
_cell.angle_alpha   90.00
_cell.angle_beta   90.00
_cell.angle_gamma   90.00
#
_symmetry.space_group_name_H-M   'P 1'
#
loop_
_entity.id
_entity.type
_entity.pdbx_description
1 polymer ?
#
loop_
_entity_poly.entity_id
_entity_poly.type
_entity_poly.pdbx_seq_one_letter_code
_entity_poly.pdbx_strand_id
1 'polypeptide(L)'
;MEKRSRERNRRRHPGARLAVGLAAVVATTGVASLATPATAAVVCQVTYTVTSQWPGGFVADVAVLNSGDPLNGWTVTWIFPDGQAVTSAWNATIAVTGGQASATSVGWNSAVPSGRTVGFGFQGTWTTANSVPAAFAVNGVACGSSGTGSGTTTTMPTTTRPTTTTTGPTTTTRPTTTTTSTRTTTSTTTRSTTTTISSSGGGNSEGLVGFAGLSGYGRNGTNGGAGGETVTVTTYSQLAAAVADDAPRIVRVSGTITGSGSAMLDVGSNKTIVGVGSTATIDGFGLDVNGWGPEEVARGGDTCDPAERDTFPHVGNVIIQNLSFRNSPDDSVNVQCYSHHVWVTFNTFHPANDGSVDIKRGSDLVTVSRNRFVGTDKSMLLGHSDNNGAQDRGYLRVTYHHNHFDGSNTRHPRVRFGYAHVFGNYYRVSDYCLGLGAEAKIYADGNRVASAKTITQDFDSDAHLTWTATNVYDPATITRANDSGKTMADWLNADNTIAPPPYTYPAGPAPSTPPVAGAGASGSDRI
;
A
#
# COMPACT_ATOMS: atom_id res chain seq x y z
N MET A 1 7.68 72.28 10.47
CA MET A 1 7.04 72.98 9.34
C MET A 1 7.51 72.32 8.06
N GLU A 2 6.68 71.45 7.49
CA GLU A 2 6.98 70.78 6.23
C GLU A 2 5.98 71.22 5.16
N LYS A 3 6.48 71.20 3.91
CA LYS A 3 5.78 71.06 2.63
C LYS A 3 5.15 72.29 1.97
N ARG A 4 5.81 72.71 0.88
CA ARG A 4 5.19 73.31 -0.30
C ARG A 4 5.28 72.35 -1.50
N SER A 5 4.12 72.15 -2.12
CA SER A 5 3.84 72.27 -3.56
C SER A 5 4.58 71.38 -4.58
N ARG A 6 3.79 70.71 -5.45
CA ARG A 6 3.70 71.08 -6.88
C ARG A 6 2.68 70.24 -7.67
N GLU A 7 1.76 70.94 -8.33
CA GLU A 7 0.92 70.46 -9.44
C GLU A 7 1.75 70.21 -10.71
N ARG A 8 1.25 69.33 -11.59
CA ARG A 8 1.72 69.22 -12.98
C ARG A 8 0.54 69.16 -13.95
N ASN A 9 0.51 70.15 -14.84
CA ASN A 9 -0.42 70.34 -15.93
C ASN A 9 0.08 69.63 -17.22
N ARG A 10 -0.84 69.07 -18.01
CA ARG A 10 -0.57 68.33 -19.26
C ARG A 10 -0.37 69.30 -20.45
N ARG A 11 0.66 69.05 -21.27
CA ARG A 11 0.90 69.70 -22.57
C ARG A 11 0.63 68.74 -23.74
N ARG A 12 0.26 69.28 -24.89
CA ARG A 12 0.08 68.56 -26.17
C ARG A 12 0.77 69.29 -27.33
N HIS A 13 1.43 68.46 -28.17
CA HIS A 13 1.77 68.61 -29.60
C HIS A 13 2.95 69.52 -30.03
N PRO A 14 3.51 69.36 -31.26
CA PRO A 14 4.10 68.15 -31.85
C PRO A 14 5.43 68.47 -32.61
N GLY A 15 6.16 67.45 -33.10
CA GLY A 15 7.32 67.67 -33.99
C GLY A 15 7.88 66.39 -34.60
N ALA A 16 7.83 66.29 -35.92
CA ALA A 16 8.27 65.17 -36.76
C ALA A 16 9.80 65.07 -36.86
N ARG A 17 10.35 63.84 -36.97
CA ARG A 17 11.65 63.56 -37.61
C ARG A 17 11.69 62.18 -38.28
N LEU A 18 12.25 62.19 -39.49
CA LEU A 18 12.60 61.11 -40.40
C LEU A 18 13.85 60.35 -39.88
N ALA A 19 13.93 59.02 -40.04
CA ALA A 19 15.18 58.28 -39.90
C ALA A 19 15.22 57.04 -40.82
N VAL A 20 16.31 56.94 -41.57
CA VAL A 20 16.75 55.84 -42.44
C VAL A 20 17.57 54.84 -41.59
N GLY A 21 17.45 53.52 -41.82
CA GLY A 21 18.25 52.51 -41.14
C GLY A 21 18.42 51.22 -41.96
N LEU A 22 19.68 50.82 -42.18
CA LEU A 22 20.22 49.72 -42.99
C LEU A 22 19.72 48.31 -42.59
N ALA A 23 19.57 47.42 -43.57
CA ALA A 23 19.46 45.98 -43.39
C ALA A 23 20.85 45.32 -43.43
N ALA A 24 21.19 44.51 -42.43
CA ALA A 24 22.38 43.66 -42.39
C ALA A 24 21.99 42.19 -42.63
N VAL A 25 22.61 41.57 -43.65
CA VAL A 25 22.50 40.15 -43.97
C VAL A 25 23.54 39.38 -43.16
N VAL A 26 23.12 38.41 -42.33
CA VAL A 26 24.01 37.46 -41.66
C VAL A 26 23.96 36.14 -42.43
N ALA A 27 25.09 35.75 -43.02
CA ALA A 27 25.29 34.42 -43.61
C ALA A 27 25.74 33.45 -42.51
N THR A 28 24.98 32.38 -42.28
CA THR A 28 25.39 31.25 -41.44
C THR A 28 25.86 30.10 -42.32
N THR A 29 27.13 29.73 -42.18
CA THR A 29 27.72 28.51 -42.75
C THR A 29 27.21 27.29 -41.97
N GLY A 30 26.46 26.43 -42.65
CA GLY A 30 25.99 25.15 -42.10
C GLY A 30 27.11 24.12 -42.02
N VAL A 31 27.31 23.54 -40.83
CA VAL A 31 28.12 22.34 -40.63
C VAL A 31 27.18 21.14 -40.76
N ALA A 32 27.38 20.31 -41.78
CA ALA A 32 26.63 19.08 -41.98
C ALA A 32 27.15 18.00 -41.01
N SER A 33 26.38 17.69 -39.98
CA SER A 33 26.63 16.57 -39.08
C SER A 33 26.28 15.26 -39.80
N LEU A 34 27.25 14.34 -39.88
CA LEU A 34 27.03 12.97 -40.33
C LEU A 34 26.09 12.28 -39.34
N ALA A 35 24.87 11.95 -39.78
CA ALA A 35 23.91 11.19 -39.00
C ALA A 35 24.40 9.74 -38.86
N THR A 36 24.60 9.29 -37.63
CA THR A 36 24.71 7.87 -37.30
C THR A 36 23.36 7.20 -37.63
N PRO A 37 23.34 5.90 -38.01
CA PRO A 37 22.08 5.21 -38.28
C PRO A 37 21.21 5.26 -37.03
N ALA A 38 20.03 5.85 -37.17
CA ALA A 38 19.02 5.84 -36.12
C ALA A 38 18.61 4.39 -35.90
N THR A 39 19.05 3.79 -34.80
CA THR A 39 18.38 2.61 -34.25
C THR A 39 16.93 3.01 -34.04
N ALA A 40 15.99 2.37 -34.73
CA ALA A 40 14.56 2.63 -34.60
C ALA A 40 14.22 2.70 -33.10
N ALA A 41 13.66 3.83 -32.67
CA ALA A 41 13.29 4.02 -31.28
C ALA A 41 12.37 2.87 -30.89
N VAL A 42 12.75 2.10 -29.87
CA VAL A 42 11.91 1.03 -29.32
C VAL A 42 10.65 1.70 -28.78
N VAL A 43 9.54 1.57 -29.51
CA VAL A 43 8.26 2.24 -29.20
C VAL A 43 7.48 1.53 -28.10
N CYS A 44 7.99 0.42 -27.56
CA CYS A 44 7.36 -0.32 -26.48
C CYS A 44 8.35 -1.21 -25.73
N GLN A 45 8.11 -1.40 -24.43
CA GLN A 45 8.85 -2.37 -23.61
C GLN A 45 7.87 -3.34 -22.96
N VAL A 46 8.18 -4.64 -23.01
CA VAL A 46 7.39 -5.70 -22.39
C VAL A 46 8.18 -6.37 -21.27
N THR A 47 7.62 -6.36 -20.07
CA THR A 47 8.16 -7.10 -18.92
C THR A 47 7.31 -8.33 -18.68
N TYR A 48 7.92 -9.50 -18.64
CA TYR A 48 7.26 -10.77 -18.36
C TYR A 48 7.81 -11.35 -17.06
N THR A 49 6.92 -11.58 -16.09
CA THR A 49 7.30 -12.06 -14.77
C THR A 49 6.52 -13.33 -14.45
N VAL A 50 7.22 -14.43 -14.18
CA VAL A 50 6.59 -15.61 -13.57
C VAL A 50 6.46 -15.35 -12.07
N THR A 51 5.25 -15.02 -11.62
CA THR A 51 4.99 -14.63 -10.23
C THR A 51 4.85 -15.83 -9.30
N SER A 52 4.45 -16.98 -9.84
CA SER A 52 4.42 -18.26 -9.12
C SER A 52 4.53 -19.43 -10.09
N GLN A 53 5.12 -20.55 -9.66
CA GLN A 53 5.13 -21.80 -10.42
C GLN A 53 5.08 -23.02 -9.49
N TRP A 54 4.43 -24.09 -9.97
CA TRP A 54 4.29 -25.39 -9.32
C TRP A 54 4.37 -26.50 -10.37
N PRO A 55 4.49 -27.79 -9.99
CA PRO A 55 4.50 -28.88 -10.97
C PRO A 55 3.25 -28.84 -11.86
N GLY A 56 3.46 -28.63 -13.16
CA GLY A 56 2.37 -28.59 -14.15
C GLY A 56 1.73 -27.21 -14.37
N GLY A 57 2.09 -26.16 -13.61
CA GLY A 57 1.44 -24.86 -13.74
C GLY A 57 2.23 -23.66 -13.25
N PHE A 58 1.77 -22.48 -13.66
CA PHE A 58 2.38 -21.20 -13.31
C PHE A 58 1.38 -20.04 -13.43
N VAL A 59 1.73 -18.93 -12.79
CA VAL A 59 1.10 -17.63 -13.00
C VAL A 59 2.15 -16.67 -13.55
N ALA A 60 1.79 -15.92 -14.58
CA ALA A 60 2.63 -14.88 -15.15
C ALA A 60 1.88 -13.56 -15.29
N ASP A 61 2.59 -12.47 -15.04
CA ASP A 61 2.15 -11.11 -15.29
C ASP A 61 2.99 -10.50 -16.41
N VAL A 62 2.32 -9.76 -17.29
CA VAL A 62 2.90 -9.10 -18.45
C VAL A 62 2.56 -7.61 -18.40
N ALA A 63 3.59 -6.78 -18.37
CA ALA A 63 3.45 -5.32 -18.39
C ALA A 63 3.99 -4.77 -19.72
N VAL A 64 3.23 -3.89 -20.36
CA VAL A 64 3.54 -3.28 -21.65
C VAL A 64 3.63 -1.78 -21.47
N LEU A 65 4.85 -1.23 -21.46
CA LEU A 65 5.08 0.21 -21.53
C LEU A 65 4.96 0.66 -22.99
N ASN A 66 4.01 1.55 -23.28
CA ASN A 66 3.94 2.24 -24.56
C ASN A 66 4.90 3.44 -24.54
N SER A 67 5.89 3.45 -25.43
CA SER A 67 6.83 4.56 -25.63
C SER A 67 6.65 5.26 -26.99
N GLY A 68 5.65 4.85 -27.77
CA GLY A 68 5.26 5.44 -29.05
C GLY A 68 3.97 6.23 -28.97
N ASP A 69 3.25 6.34 -30.09
CA ASP A 69 1.96 7.02 -30.16
C ASP A 69 0.90 6.34 -29.28
N PRO A 70 -0.12 7.08 -28.78
CA PRO A 70 -1.21 6.49 -28.02
C PRO A 70 -1.86 5.29 -28.72
N LEU A 71 -1.97 4.17 -28.02
CA LEU A 71 -2.65 2.97 -28.52
C LEU A 71 -4.15 3.10 -28.25
N ASN A 72 -4.97 2.67 -29.21
CA ASN A 72 -6.43 2.54 -29.08
C ASN A 72 -6.81 1.11 -29.49
N GLY A 73 -6.53 0.17 -28.59
CA GLY A 73 -6.48 -1.25 -28.83
C GLY A 73 -5.03 -1.74 -28.93
N TRP A 74 -4.71 -2.79 -28.18
CA TRP A 74 -3.39 -3.41 -28.22
C TRP A 74 -3.49 -4.93 -28.28
N THR A 75 -2.56 -5.53 -29.00
CA THR A 75 -2.35 -6.97 -29.09
C THR A 75 -0.89 -7.26 -28.82
N VAL A 76 -0.60 -8.05 -27.79
CA VAL A 76 0.75 -8.47 -27.44
C VAL A 76 0.94 -9.90 -27.90
N THR A 77 2.01 -10.14 -28.66
CA THR A 77 2.33 -11.47 -29.19
C THR A 77 3.70 -11.92 -28.71
N TRP A 78 3.81 -13.21 -28.38
CA TRP A 78 5.07 -13.88 -28.02
C TRP A 78 5.02 -15.36 -28.36
N ILE A 79 6.17 -16.02 -28.31
CA ILE A 79 6.29 -17.47 -28.50
C ILE A 79 6.63 -18.12 -27.16
N PHE A 80 5.88 -19.14 -26.78
CA PHE A 80 6.20 -19.97 -25.64
C PHE A 80 7.34 -20.94 -25.99
N PRO A 81 8.49 -20.86 -25.32
CA PRO A 81 9.67 -21.65 -25.71
C PRO A 81 9.52 -23.14 -25.44
N ASP A 82 8.72 -23.53 -24.44
CA ASP A 82 8.65 -24.91 -23.93
C ASP A 82 7.26 -25.54 -24.12
N GLY A 83 6.45 -24.98 -25.03
CA GLY A 83 5.10 -25.49 -25.30
C GLY A 83 4.10 -25.20 -24.17
N GLN A 84 4.31 -24.13 -23.42
CA GLN A 84 3.35 -23.71 -22.40
C GLN A 84 1.98 -23.39 -23.01
N ALA A 85 0.91 -23.62 -22.23
CA ALA A 85 -0.46 -23.29 -22.60
C ALA A 85 -1.09 -22.36 -21.57
N VAL A 86 -2.11 -21.58 -21.96
CA VAL A 86 -2.87 -20.67 -21.09
C VAL A 86 -4.20 -21.32 -20.71
N THR A 87 -4.52 -21.33 -19.42
CA THR A 87 -5.77 -21.91 -18.89
C THR A 87 -6.81 -20.85 -18.54
N SER A 88 -6.37 -19.70 -18.05
CA SER A 88 -7.22 -18.55 -17.73
C SER A 88 -6.39 -17.27 -17.80
N ALA A 89 -7.04 -16.14 -18.07
CA ALA A 89 -6.39 -14.83 -18.17
C ALA A 89 -7.29 -13.74 -17.59
N TRP A 90 -6.68 -12.65 -17.14
CA TRP A 90 -7.36 -11.43 -16.71
C TRP A 90 -6.75 -10.22 -17.39
N ASN A 91 -7.56 -9.18 -17.58
CA ASN A 91 -7.20 -7.92 -18.26
C ASN A 91 -6.72 -8.10 -19.72
N ALA A 92 -6.82 -9.30 -20.29
CA ALA A 92 -6.65 -9.58 -21.71
C ALA A 92 -7.43 -10.83 -22.10
N THR A 93 -7.82 -10.93 -23.37
CA THR A 93 -8.23 -12.22 -23.96
C THR A 93 -7.01 -12.83 -24.62
N ILE A 94 -6.61 -14.04 -24.21
CA ILE A 94 -5.41 -14.72 -24.72
C ILE A 94 -5.79 -15.95 -25.54
N ALA A 95 -5.27 -16.02 -26.76
CA ALA A 95 -5.35 -17.21 -27.61
C ALA A 95 -3.93 -17.75 -27.87
N VAL A 96 -3.78 -19.08 -27.87
CA VAL A 96 -2.51 -19.75 -28.21
C VAL A 96 -2.74 -20.64 -29.43
N THR A 97 -2.00 -20.41 -30.51
CA THR A 97 -2.05 -21.22 -31.74
C THR A 97 -0.64 -21.57 -32.17
N GLY A 98 -0.34 -22.87 -32.31
CA GLY A 98 1.00 -23.32 -32.74
C GLY A 98 2.16 -22.85 -31.84
N GLY A 99 1.92 -22.66 -30.54
CA GLY A 99 2.92 -22.15 -29.58
C GLY A 99 3.08 -20.63 -29.55
N GLN A 100 2.43 -19.90 -30.45
CA GLN A 100 2.35 -18.44 -30.41
C GLN A 100 1.15 -18.00 -29.57
N ALA A 101 1.40 -17.17 -28.58
CA ALA A 101 0.37 -16.54 -27.77
C ALA A 101 0.06 -15.13 -28.28
N SER A 102 -1.22 -14.77 -28.26
CA SER A 102 -1.74 -13.45 -28.64
C SER A 102 -2.72 -12.96 -27.58
N ALA A 103 -2.31 -11.94 -26.81
CA ALA A 103 -3.12 -11.30 -25.79
C ALA A 103 -3.71 -9.99 -26.31
N THR A 104 -5.03 -9.87 -26.32
CA THR A 104 -5.74 -8.70 -26.84
C THR A 104 -6.39 -7.92 -25.70
N SER A 105 -6.30 -6.59 -25.77
CA SER A 105 -6.94 -5.66 -24.83
C SER A 105 -8.43 -5.93 -24.65
N VAL A 106 -8.95 -5.71 -23.44
CA VAL A 106 -10.39 -5.72 -23.14
C VAL A 106 -10.90 -4.28 -23.03
N GLY A 107 -12.19 -4.05 -23.26
CA GLY A 107 -12.76 -2.72 -23.57
C GLY A 107 -12.21 -1.54 -22.74
N TRP A 108 -12.07 -1.69 -21.43
CA TRP A 108 -11.64 -0.61 -20.53
C TRP A 108 -10.14 -0.32 -20.55
N ASN A 109 -9.28 -1.26 -20.97
CA ASN A 109 -7.82 -1.07 -21.01
C ASN A 109 -7.26 -0.94 -22.44
N SER A 110 -8.13 -0.80 -23.44
CA SER A 110 -7.75 -0.66 -24.84
C SER A 110 -6.93 0.60 -25.11
N ALA A 111 -7.23 1.71 -24.43
CA ALA A 111 -6.51 2.97 -24.57
C ALA A 111 -5.24 2.99 -23.70
N VAL A 112 -4.07 3.16 -24.33
CA VAL A 112 -2.77 3.29 -23.64
C VAL A 112 -2.03 4.50 -24.17
N PRO A 113 -2.10 5.65 -23.47
CA PRO A 113 -1.37 6.85 -23.86
C PRO A 113 0.15 6.62 -23.95
N SER A 114 0.84 7.49 -24.70
CA SER A 114 2.30 7.47 -24.73
C SER A 114 2.88 7.63 -23.32
N GLY A 115 3.91 6.85 -23.00
CA GLY A 115 4.55 6.78 -21.68
C GLY A 115 3.77 6.02 -20.60
N ARG A 116 2.66 5.36 -20.94
CA ARG A 116 1.85 4.59 -19.98
C ARG A 116 2.04 3.09 -20.14
N THR A 117 1.87 2.38 -19.03
CA THR A 117 1.95 0.92 -18.98
C THR A 117 0.57 0.31 -18.86
N VAL A 118 0.30 -0.73 -19.63
CA VAL A 118 -0.86 -1.60 -19.44
C VAL A 118 -0.39 -2.98 -18.99
N GLY A 119 -1.12 -3.58 -18.04
CA GLY A 119 -0.79 -4.89 -17.48
C GLY A 119 -1.92 -5.90 -17.71
N PHE A 120 -1.52 -7.15 -17.97
CA PHE A 120 -2.41 -8.30 -17.94
C PHE A 120 -1.69 -9.49 -17.34
N GLY A 121 -2.44 -10.48 -16.88
CA GLY A 121 -1.86 -11.69 -16.31
C GLY A 121 -2.64 -12.92 -16.71
N PHE A 122 -2.02 -14.08 -16.51
CA PHE A 122 -2.63 -15.35 -16.85
C PHE A 122 -2.08 -16.50 -16.03
N GLN A 123 -2.91 -17.53 -15.90
CA GLN A 123 -2.49 -18.85 -15.44
C GLN A 123 -2.17 -19.72 -16.65
N GLY A 124 -1.05 -20.43 -16.58
CA GLY A 124 -0.63 -21.36 -17.61
C GLY A 124 -0.18 -22.70 -17.08
N THR A 125 0.08 -23.62 -18.02
CA THR A 125 0.58 -24.96 -17.76
C THR A 125 1.91 -25.17 -18.47
N TRP A 126 2.77 -25.99 -17.87
CA TRP A 126 4.06 -26.40 -18.43
C TRP A 126 4.30 -27.88 -18.11
N THR A 127 5.09 -28.58 -18.93
CA THR A 127 5.34 -30.02 -18.76
C THR A 127 6.78 -30.29 -18.33
N THR A 128 7.75 -29.91 -19.16
CA THR A 128 9.18 -30.18 -18.91
C THR A 128 9.92 -28.96 -18.39
N ALA A 129 9.63 -27.78 -18.92
CA ALA A 129 10.28 -26.53 -18.54
C ALA A 129 9.31 -25.34 -18.67
N ASN A 130 9.63 -24.25 -17.99
CA ASN A 130 8.87 -22.99 -18.03
C ASN A 130 9.79 -21.79 -18.26
N SER A 131 10.49 -21.78 -19.38
CA SER A 131 11.41 -20.69 -19.76
C SER A 131 10.62 -19.43 -20.15
N VAL A 132 11.16 -18.26 -19.79
CA VAL A 132 10.54 -16.97 -20.08
C VAL A 132 10.69 -16.64 -21.58
N PRO A 133 9.64 -16.12 -22.27
CA PRO A 133 9.74 -15.72 -23.67
C PRO A 133 10.79 -14.62 -23.89
N ALA A 134 11.55 -14.73 -24.98
CA ALA A 134 12.68 -13.84 -25.27
C ALA A 134 12.34 -12.65 -26.17
N ALA A 135 11.17 -12.65 -26.82
CA ALA A 135 10.76 -11.62 -27.75
C ALA A 135 9.25 -11.39 -27.69
N PHE A 136 8.87 -10.12 -27.77
CA PHE A 136 7.49 -9.67 -27.75
C PHE A 136 7.25 -8.64 -28.86
N ALA A 137 6.03 -8.61 -29.38
CA ALA A 137 5.58 -7.54 -30.26
C ALA A 137 4.20 -7.01 -29.83
N VAL A 138 4.03 -5.69 -29.89
CA VAL A 138 2.77 -4.99 -29.63
C VAL A 138 2.23 -4.44 -30.94
N ASN A 139 1.01 -4.82 -31.32
CA ASN A 139 0.38 -4.46 -32.59
C ASN A 139 1.27 -4.75 -33.82
N GLY A 140 2.03 -5.84 -33.76
CA GLY A 140 2.96 -6.25 -34.82
C GLY A 140 4.32 -5.54 -34.79
N VAL A 141 4.56 -4.61 -33.87
CA VAL A 141 5.84 -3.91 -33.70
C VAL A 141 6.67 -4.56 -32.60
N ALA A 142 7.92 -4.91 -32.89
CA ALA A 142 8.83 -5.52 -31.91
C ALA A 142 9.10 -4.57 -30.73
N CYS A 143 9.02 -5.11 -29.51
CA CYS A 143 9.27 -4.39 -28.27
C CYS A 143 10.54 -4.89 -27.59
N GLY A 144 11.20 -4.03 -26.82
CA GLY A 144 12.26 -4.47 -25.90
C GLY A 144 11.66 -5.37 -24.81
N SER A 145 12.42 -6.35 -24.31
CA SER A 145 11.91 -7.25 -23.27
C SER A 145 12.88 -7.52 -22.13
N SER A 146 12.34 -7.58 -20.91
CA SER A 146 13.04 -8.01 -19.70
C SER A 146 12.23 -9.08 -19.00
N GLY A 147 12.83 -10.26 -18.81
CA GLY A 147 12.22 -11.40 -18.13
C GLY A 147 12.98 -11.77 -16.85
N THR A 148 12.25 -12.04 -15.78
CA THR A 148 12.83 -12.52 -14.50
C THR A 148 12.14 -13.81 -14.09
N GLY A 149 12.86 -14.93 -14.09
CA GLY A 149 12.37 -16.25 -13.70
C GLY A 149 13.48 -17.09 -13.08
N SER A 150 13.24 -17.59 -11.86
CA SER A 150 14.14 -18.45 -11.11
C SER A 150 13.98 -19.91 -11.56
N GLY A 151 15.02 -20.46 -12.19
CA GLY A 151 15.12 -21.89 -12.47
C GLY A 151 15.84 -22.60 -11.33
N THR A 152 15.09 -23.26 -10.43
CA THR A 152 15.65 -24.32 -9.58
C THR A 152 14.62 -25.40 -9.32
N THR A 153 14.87 -26.60 -9.86
CA THR A 153 14.12 -27.84 -9.65
C THR A 153 14.53 -28.45 -8.30
N THR A 154 13.59 -28.71 -7.39
CA THR A 154 13.85 -29.47 -6.15
C THR A 154 13.11 -30.80 -6.18
N THR A 155 13.84 -31.89 -6.42
CA THR A 155 13.39 -33.26 -6.16
C THR A 155 13.40 -33.55 -4.65
N MET A 156 12.26 -33.99 -4.10
CA MET A 156 12.16 -34.48 -2.72
C MET A 156 12.17 -36.03 -2.70
N PRO A 157 12.89 -36.69 -1.78
CA PRO A 157 12.86 -38.14 -1.65
C PRO A 157 11.69 -38.62 -0.76
N THR A 158 11.09 -39.74 -1.17
CA THR A 158 10.01 -40.44 -0.47
C THR A 158 10.57 -41.20 0.75
N THR A 159 10.02 -41.00 1.95
CA THR A 159 10.35 -41.82 3.13
C THR A 159 9.22 -42.78 3.45
N THR A 160 9.50 -44.08 3.29
CA THR A 160 8.71 -45.20 3.81
C THR A 160 8.95 -45.38 5.31
N ARG A 161 7.86 -45.53 6.06
CA ARG A 161 7.78 -45.84 7.50
C ARG A 161 8.20 -47.28 7.80
N PRO A 162 9.02 -47.54 8.83
CA PRO A 162 8.98 -48.79 9.57
C PRO A 162 8.60 -48.60 11.04
N THR A 163 8.09 -49.70 11.57
CA THR A 163 7.31 -49.93 12.78
C THR A 163 8.13 -49.86 14.07
N THR A 164 7.47 -49.42 15.14
CA THR A 164 7.96 -49.39 16.53
C THR A 164 8.00 -50.77 17.18
N THR A 165 9.09 -51.08 17.88
CA THR A 165 9.09 -52.00 19.02
C THR A 165 10.06 -51.48 20.09
N THR A 166 9.52 -51.17 21.27
CA THR A 166 10.26 -50.68 22.43
C THR A 166 10.28 -51.75 23.51
N THR A 167 11.46 -52.08 24.04
CA THR A 167 11.61 -52.65 25.39
C THR A 167 12.93 -52.21 26.00
N GLY A 168 12.85 -51.62 27.21
CA GLY A 168 13.84 -51.82 28.27
C GLY A 168 14.90 -50.72 28.48
N PRO A 169 14.90 -50.03 29.64
CA PRO A 169 15.88 -49.01 29.99
C PRO A 169 16.99 -49.59 30.90
N THR A 170 18.24 -49.12 30.76
CA THR A 170 19.13 -49.02 31.92
C THR A 170 20.23 -47.97 31.72
N THR A 171 20.53 -47.33 32.84
CA THR A 171 21.45 -46.24 33.16
C THR A 171 22.90 -46.42 32.69
N THR A 172 23.64 -45.32 32.50
CA THR A 172 24.74 -44.86 33.39
C THR A 172 25.71 -43.88 32.69
N THR A 173 26.04 -42.80 33.42
CA THR A 173 27.24 -41.92 33.39
C THR A 173 27.55 -40.94 32.24
N ARG A 174 27.57 -39.67 32.67
CA ARG A 174 28.31 -38.49 32.19
C ARG A 174 29.83 -38.73 32.15
N PRO A 175 30.56 -38.11 31.19
CA PRO A 175 31.57 -37.11 31.58
C PRO A 175 31.49 -35.82 30.76
N THR A 176 31.92 -34.74 31.40
CA THR A 176 32.04 -33.36 30.92
C THR A 176 33.40 -33.15 30.24
N THR A 177 33.50 -32.34 29.17
CA THR A 177 34.70 -31.52 28.85
C THR A 177 34.40 -30.43 27.79
N THR A 178 34.31 -29.19 28.27
CA THR A 178 35.00 -27.94 27.87
C THR A 178 35.41 -27.65 26.40
N THR A 179 34.76 -26.61 25.86
CA THR A 179 35.23 -25.43 25.06
C THR A 179 36.16 -25.61 23.85
N THR A 180 35.80 -24.99 22.71
CA THR A 180 36.68 -24.09 21.92
C THR A 180 35.85 -23.21 20.96
N SER A 181 36.11 -21.91 21.02
CA SER A 181 35.62 -20.85 20.12
C SER A 181 36.50 -20.78 18.86
N THR A 182 35.90 -20.54 17.69
CA THR A 182 36.64 -20.07 16.51
C THR A 182 35.87 -18.94 15.81
N ARG A 183 36.55 -17.80 15.79
CA ARG A 183 36.23 -16.55 15.09
C ARG A 183 36.78 -16.63 13.67
N THR A 184 35.98 -16.24 12.68
CA THR A 184 36.46 -16.00 11.31
C THR A 184 36.08 -14.59 10.88
N THR A 185 37.11 -13.80 10.58
CA THR A 185 37.08 -12.46 9.97
C THR A 185 36.94 -12.55 8.45
N THR A 186 36.19 -11.64 7.84
CA THR A 186 36.40 -11.27 6.43
C THR A 186 36.06 -9.78 6.21
N SER A 187 36.88 -9.15 5.39
CA SER A 187 37.08 -7.71 5.19
C SER A 187 36.14 -7.06 4.18
N THR A 188 36.03 -5.74 4.35
CA THR A 188 35.32 -4.66 3.64
C THR A 188 35.55 -4.58 2.12
N THR A 189 34.55 -4.09 1.38
CA THR A 189 34.76 -3.23 0.21
C THR A 189 33.62 -2.21 0.09
N THR A 190 33.98 -0.93 0.20
CA THR A 190 33.13 0.25 0.03
C THR A 190 33.10 0.66 -1.45
N ARG A 191 31.94 1.06 -1.98
CA ARG A 191 31.87 1.91 -3.18
C ARG A 191 30.66 2.84 -3.14
N SER A 192 30.93 4.14 -3.10
CA SER A 192 29.95 5.21 -3.27
C SER A 192 29.54 5.36 -4.74
N THR A 193 28.26 5.60 -4.98
CA THR A 193 27.76 6.21 -6.22
C THR A 193 26.59 7.14 -5.88
N THR A 194 26.84 8.43 -6.03
CA THR A 194 25.87 9.53 -6.03
C THR A 194 25.23 9.61 -7.42
N THR A 195 23.90 9.57 -7.54
CA THR A 195 23.22 10.14 -8.72
C THR A 195 21.81 10.62 -8.39
N THR A 196 21.60 11.87 -8.76
CA THR A 196 20.43 12.76 -8.75
C THR A 196 19.11 12.14 -9.21
N ILE A 197 18.06 12.40 -8.43
CA ILE A 197 16.65 12.16 -8.76
C ILE A 197 16.13 13.41 -9.50
N SER A 198 15.72 13.24 -10.76
CA SER A 198 14.84 14.19 -11.45
C SER A 198 13.42 13.67 -11.41
N SER A 199 12.52 14.49 -10.86
CA SER A 199 11.11 14.25 -10.62
C SER A 199 10.26 14.45 -11.88
N SER A 200 9.26 13.59 -12.10
CA SER A 200 7.95 14.00 -12.67
C SER A 200 6.87 12.91 -12.50
N GLY A 201 5.87 13.23 -11.68
CA GLY A 201 4.44 13.10 -12.04
C GLY A 201 3.75 11.72 -12.12
N GLY A 202 3.45 11.12 -10.97
CA GLY A 202 2.16 10.48 -10.65
C GLY A 202 1.61 9.34 -11.53
N GLY A 203 1.66 8.12 -10.99
CA GLY A 203 0.87 6.96 -11.42
C GLY A 203 1.46 5.65 -10.89
N ASN A 204 1.12 5.28 -9.66
CA ASN A 204 1.52 4.04 -9.01
C ASN A 204 1.17 2.83 -9.89
N SER A 205 2.15 2.16 -10.50
CA SER A 205 1.89 1.02 -11.38
C SER A 205 1.99 -0.35 -10.69
N GLU A 206 1.91 -0.41 -9.35
CA GLU A 206 1.44 -1.58 -8.56
C GLU A 206 0.80 -1.18 -7.20
N GLY A 207 0.52 0.10 -6.95
CA GLY A 207 0.46 0.64 -5.58
C GLY A 207 -0.88 1.27 -5.18
N LEU A 208 -1.32 0.91 -3.96
CA LEU A 208 -2.49 1.40 -3.23
C LEU A 208 -3.86 1.00 -3.81
N VAL A 209 -4.47 -0.02 -3.19
CA VAL A 209 -5.87 -0.41 -3.39
C VAL A 209 -6.68 -0.03 -2.16
N GLY A 210 -7.69 0.82 -2.33
CA GLY A 210 -8.56 1.21 -1.22
C GLY A 210 -9.01 2.66 -1.30
N PHE A 211 -9.73 3.09 -0.27
CA PHE A 211 -10.28 4.44 -0.18
C PHE A 211 -9.20 5.53 -0.22
N ALA A 212 -8.00 5.28 0.29
CA ALA A 212 -6.90 6.25 0.19
C ALA A 212 -6.40 6.46 -1.26
N GLY A 213 -6.74 5.55 -2.19
CA GLY A 213 -6.45 5.71 -3.61
C GLY A 213 -7.51 6.52 -4.38
N LEU A 214 -8.65 6.84 -3.76
CA LEU A 214 -9.70 7.61 -4.42
C LEU A 214 -9.36 9.10 -4.51
N SER A 215 -10.00 9.80 -5.44
CA SER A 215 -10.01 11.27 -5.43
C SER A 215 -10.98 11.80 -4.36
N GLY A 216 -10.60 12.89 -3.70
CA GLY A 216 -11.41 13.59 -2.72
C GLY A 216 -10.67 14.81 -2.17
N TYR A 217 -11.36 15.76 -1.56
CA TYR A 217 -10.74 16.91 -0.89
C TYR A 217 -9.71 17.67 -1.74
N GLY A 218 -9.95 17.77 -3.06
CA GLY A 218 -9.05 18.42 -4.01
C GLY A 218 -7.76 17.65 -4.34
N ARG A 219 -7.65 16.37 -3.96
CA ARG A 219 -6.51 15.49 -4.23
C ARG A 219 -6.94 14.24 -5.00
N ASN A 220 -5.99 13.63 -5.71
CA ASN A 220 -6.18 12.39 -6.46
C ASN A 220 -5.35 11.27 -5.83
N GLY A 221 -5.90 10.64 -4.79
CA GLY A 221 -5.26 9.56 -4.05
C GLY A 221 -4.12 10.01 -3.12
N THR A 222 -3.48 9.02 -2.51
CA THR A 222 -2.32 9.19 -1.62
C THR A 222 -1.01 8.86 -2.33
N ASN A 223 -0.11 9.83 -2.38
CA ASN A 223 1.26 9.71 -2.89
C ASN A 223 2.33 10.13 -1.86
N GLY A 224 1.93 10.51 -0.65
CA GLY A 224 2.80 10.84 0.46
C GLY A 224 3.75 12.00 0.17
N GLY A 225 5.03 11.79 0.43
CA GLY A 225 6.10 12.75 0.19
C GLY A 225 6.72 12.69 -1.21
N ALA A 226 6.07 12.04 -2.18
CA ALA A 226 6.60 11.91 -3.54
C ALA A 226 6.95 13.27 -4.15
N GLY A 227 8.12 13.35 -4.79
CA GLY A 227 8.67 14.60 -5.35
C GLY A 227 9.29 15.55 -4.32
N GLY A 228 9.23 15.21 -3.03
CA GLY A 228 9.80 15.94 -1.91
C GLY A 228 11.25 15.57 -1.57
N GLU A 229 11.78 16.23 -0.54
CA GLU A 229 13.10 15.93 0.01
C GLU A 229 13.12 14.53 0.65
N THR A 230 14.20 13.78 0.46
CA THR A 230 14.43 12.54 1.20
C THR A 230 15.38 12.80 2.38
N VAL A 231 14.91 12.56 3.59
CA VAL A 231 15.68 12.74 4.83
C VAL A 231 15.78 11.43 5.58
N THR A 232 16.95 11.11 6.14
CA THR A 232 17.13 9.93 7.01
C THR A 232 17.19 10.38 8.46
N VAL A 233 16.40 9.74 9.32
CA VAL A 233 16.29 10.08 10.74
C VAL A 233 16.65 8.87 11.60
N THR A 234 17.38 9.13 12.68
CA THR A 234 17.84 8.12 13.65
C THR A 234 17.50 8.47 15.10
N THR A 235 16.91 9.65 15.33
CA THR A 235 16.51 10.12 16.67
C THR A 235 15.10 10.69 16.65
N TYR A 236 14.48 10.77 17.83
CA TYR A 236 13.14 11.37 17.98
C TYR A 236 13.12 12.82 17.49
N SER A 237 14.11 13.64 17.88
CA SER A 237 14.19 15.04 17.49
C SER A 237 14.31 15.25 15.98
N GLN A 238 15.07 14.37 15.29
CA GLN A 238 15.18 14.40 13.83
C GLN A 238 13.87 14.01 13.16
N LEU A 239 13.20 12.95 13.66
CA LEU A 239 11.90 12.54 13.15
C LEU A 239 10.87 13.66 13.33
N ALA A 240 10.75 14.20 14.54
CA ALA A 240 9.82 15.28 14.86
C ALA A 240 10.03 16.50 13.97
N ALA A 241 11.28 16.95 13.77
CA ALA A 241 11.58 18.06 12.87
C ALA A 241 11.21 17.76 11.41
N ALA A 242 11.43 16.53 10.94
CA ALA A 242 11.16 16.14 9.56
C ALA A 242 9.67 16.04 9.22
N VAL A 243 8.81 15.76 10.21
CA VAL A 243 7.37 15.53 10.02
C VAL A 243 6.49 16.71 10.42
N ALA A 244 7.01 17.72 11.12
CA ALA A 244 6.20 18.78 11.73
C ALA A 244 5.49 19.73 10.75
N ASP A 245 6.06 19.99 9.58
CA ASP A 245 5.47 20.90 8.57
C ASP A 245 4.65 20.14 7.51
N ASP A 246 4.12 20.84 6.50
CA ASP A 246 3.37 20.25 5.38
C ASP A 246 4.20 20.05 4.10
N ALA A 247 5.51 20.33 4.12
CA ALA A 247 6.35 20.21 2.94
C ALA A 247 6.50 18.72 2.53
N PRO A 248 6.37 18.37 1.24
CA PRO A 248 6.54 16.99 0.80
C PRO A 248 7.89 16.42 1.24
N ARG A 249 7.90 15.31 1.99
CA ARG A 249 9.14 14.61 2.38
C ARG A 249 9.01 13.09 2.45
N ILE A 250 10.04 12.40 1.97
CA ILE A 250 10.29 10.99 2.24
C ILE A 250 11.21 10.90 3.47
N VAL A 251 10.63 10.55 4.62
CA VAL A 251 11.31 10.44 5.91
C VAL A 251 11.69 8.98 6.16
N ARG A 252 12.98 8.66 5.99
CA ARG A 252 13.54 7.32 6.14
C ARG A 252 13.96 7.08 7.59
N VAL A 253 13.23 6.26 8.33
CA VAL A 253 13.56 5.87 9.70
C VAL A 253 14.61 4.77 9.69
N SER A 254 15.77 5.02 10.27
CA SER A 254 16.87 4.05 10.31
C SER A 254 17.16 3.60 11.74
N GLY A 255 17.04 2.30 11.99
CA GLY A 255 17.22 1.71 13.32
C GLY A 255 16.03 1.97 14.24
N THR A 256 16.27 1.87 15.55
CA THR A 256 15.24 2.13 16.57
C THR A 256 15.29 3.59 17.00
N ILE A 257 14.16 4.29 16.88
CA ILE A 257 13.94 5.59 17.49
C ILE A 257 13.16 5.38 18.77
N THR A 258 13.81 5.64 19.90
CA THR A 258 13.21 5.56 21.24
C THR A 258 12.61 6.89 21.65
N GLY A 259 11.54 6.87 22.45
CA GLY A 259 10.86 8.06 22.95
C GLY A 259 11.74 8.98 23.81
N SER A 260 11.65 10.29 23.55
CA SER A 260 12.14 11.35 24.45
C SER A 260 11.36 12.67 24.26
N GLY A 261 10.05 12.58 23.99
CA GLY A 261 9.16 13.72 23.68
C GLY A 261 7.68 13.40 23.97
N SER A 262 6.75 13.83 23.10
CA SER A 262 5.31 13.54 23.22
C SER A 262 5.01 12.05 23.07
N ALA A 263 3.99 11.57 23.80
CA ALA A 263 3.43 10.21 23.68
C ALA A 263 2.93 9.93 22.26
N MET A 264 2.38 10.95 21.61
CA MET A 264 1.90 10.95 20.23
C MET A 264 2.61 12.08 19.48
N LEU A 265 3.41 11.73 18.48
CA LEU A 265 4.14 12.69 17.67
C LEU A 265 3.27 13.14 16.48
N ASP A 266 2.95 14.43 16.44
CA ASP A 266 2.18 15.02 15.34
C ASP A 266 2.92 14.90 14.00
N VAL A 267 2.17 14.57 12.95
CA VAL A 267 2.64 14.42 11.58
C VAL A 267 1.85 15.37 10.68
N GLY A 268 2.55 16.29 10.02
CA GLY A 268 1.97 17.18 9.01
C GLY A 268 1.72 16.49 7.66
N SER A 269 1.15 17.24 6.72
CA SER A 269 0.75 16.72 5.41
C SER A 269 1.92 16.30 4.53
N ASN A 270 1.64 15.51 3.49
CA ASN A 270 2.57 15.16 2.41
C ASN A 270 3.83 14.43 2.90
N LYS A 271 3.65 13.42 3.74
CA LYS A 271 4.76 12.65 4.30
C LYS A 271 4.73 11.21 3.82
N THR A 272 5.89 10.68 3.46
CA THR A 272 6.12 9.22 3.42
C THR A 272 7.10 8.90 4.53
N ILE A 273 6.62 8.35 5.64
CA ILE A 273 7.45 7.89 6.76
C ILE A 273 7.70 6.40 6.54
N VAL A 274 8.94 6.04 6.22
CA VAL A 274 9.28 4.69 5.78
C VAL A 274 10.48 4.12 6.55
N GLY A 275 10.34 2.90 7.07
CA GLY A 275 11.44 2.19 7.70
C GLY A 275 12.52 1.75 6.70
N VAL A 276 13.79 1.92 7.07
CA VAL A 276 14.94 1.39 6.32
C VAL A 276 15.25 -0.04 6.75
N GLY A 277 15.33 -0.95 5.78
CA GLY A 277 15.59 -2.37 6.04
C GLY A 277 14.42 -3.06 6.73
N SER A 278 14.71 -4.03 7.58
CA SER A 278 13.70 -4.85 8.30
C SER A 278 13.63 -4.56 9.80
N THR A 279 14.44 -3.64 10.32
CA THR A 279 14.61 -3.41 11.77
C THR A 279 14.23 -1.99 12.21
N ALA A 280 13.78 -1.13 11.30
CA ALA A 280 13.33 0.21 11.64
C ALA A 280 12.16 0.16 12.64
N THR A 281 12.33 0.81 13.79
CA THR A 281 11.42 0.68 14.92
C THR A 281 11.10 2.06 15.51
N ILE A 282 9.82 2.29 15.79
CA ILE A 282 9.30 3.36 16.64
C ILE A 282 8.98 2.74 18.00
N ASP A 283 9.70 3.15 19.04
CA ASP A 283 9.64 2.54 20.37
C ASP A 283 9.35 3.59 21.45
N GLY A 284 8.23 3.45 22.16
CA GLY A 284 7.87 4.33 23.28
C GLY A 284 7.03 5.56 22.91
N PHE A 285 6.49 5.65 21.69
CA PHE A 285 5.56 6.69 21.24
C PHE A 285 4.73 6.20 20.04
N GLY A 286 3.69 6.95 19.67
CA GLY A 286 2.90 6.75 18.45
C GLY A 286 2.99 7.95 17.49
N LEU A 287 2.38 7.81 16.31
CA LEU A 287 2.27 8.89 15.32
C LEU A 287 0.82 9.40 15.27
N ASP A 288 0.63 10.72 15.35
CA ASP A 288 -0.68 11.36 15.24
C ASP A 288 -0.82 12.14 13.95
N VAL A 289 -1.68 11.66 13.05
CA VAL A 289 -2.07 12.37 11.84
C VAL A 289 -3.31 13.18 12.19
N ASN A 290 -3.08 14.41 12.62
CA ASN A 290 -4.07 15.26 13.27
C ASN A 290 -4.17 16.63 12.61
N GLY A 291 -5.38 16.99 12.18
CA GLY A 291 -5.69 18.31 11.61
C GLY A 291 -5.72 19.47 12.63
N TRP A 292 -5.45 19.20 13.91
CA TRP A 292 -5.40 20.20 14.97
C TRP A 292 -3.99 20.41 15.50
N GLY A 293 -3.53 21.65 15.51
CA GLY A 293 -2.27 22.05 16.10
C GLY A 293 -2.39 22.38 17.60
N PRO A 294 -1.25 22.64 18.26
CA PRO A 294 -1.21 22.98 19.68
C PRO A 294 -1.96 24.27 20.05
N GLU A 295 -2.07 25.24 19.11
CA GLU A 295 -2.78 26.50 19.34
C GLU A 295 -4.30 26.29 19.39
N GLU A 296 -4.83 25.33 18.61
CA GLU A 296 -6.24 24.97 18.59
C GLU A 296 -6.66 24.16 19.82
N VAL A 297 -5.84 23.19 20.23
CA VAL A 297 -6.04 22.42 21.48
C VAL A 297 -6.14 23.38 22.68
N ALA A 298 -5.35 24.46 22.68
CA ALA A 298 -5.39 25.49 23.72
C ALA A 298 -6.65 26.37 23.71
N ARG A 299 -7.42 26.41 22.61
CA ARG A 299 -8.57 27.31 22.42
C ARG A 299 -9.93 26.69 22.78
N GLY A 300 -10.06 25.36 22.85
CA GLY A 300 -11.37 24.71 23.03
C GLY A 300 -11.41 23.32 23.66
N GLY A 301 -10.28 22.69 24.00
CA GLY A 301 -10.24 21.29 24.47
C GLY A 301 -10.43 20.26 23.35
N ASP A 302 -10.20 18.97 23.64
CA ASP A 302 -10.07 17.76 22.77
C ASP A 302 -11.11 17.51 21.63
N THR A 303 -12.03 18.43 21.34
CA THR A 303 -13.12 18.23 20.41
C THR A 303 -12.90 18.99 19.11
N CYS A 304 -12.38 18.29 18.09
CA CYS A 304 -12.35 18.73 16.70
C CYS A 304 -13.76 19.06 16.20
N ASP A 305 -14.25 20.25 16.52
CA ASP A 305 -15.64 20.66 16.40
C ASP A 305 -16.06 20.69 14.92
N PRO A 306 -17.15 20.02 14.52
CA PRO A 306 -17.71 20.15 13.18
C PRO A 306 -17.99 21.58 12.73
N ALA A 307 -18.33 22.50 13.65
CA ALA A 307 -18.54 23.91 13.35
C ALA A 307 -17.24 24.62 12.89
N GLU A 308 -16.09 24.10 13.31
CA GLU A 308 -14.77 24.64 13.00
C GLU A 308 -14.02 23.80 11.96
N ARG A 309 -14.71 22.89 11.25
CA ARG A 309 -14.08 22.03 10.22
C ARG A 309 -13.31 22.87 9.20
N ASP A 310 -13.93 23.91 8.65
CA ASP A 310 -13.36 24.67 7.53
C ASP A 310 -12.38 25.76 7.99
N THR A 311 -12.11 25.88 9.30
CA THR A 311 -11.23 26.92 9.85
C THR A 311 -9.79 26.45 10.08
N PHE A 312 -9.47 25.17 9.87
CA PHE A 312 -8.15 24.59 10.11
C PHE A 312 -7.64 23.74 8.93
N PRO A 313 -6.31 23.67 8.72
CA PRO A 313 -5.74 22.80 7.71
C PRO A 313 -5.90 21.33 8.10
N HIS A 314 -6.63 20.56 7.31
CA HIS A 314 -6.70 19.10 7.48
C HIS A 314 -5.38 18.45 7.07
N VAL A 315 -4.83 17.59 7.92
CA VAL A 315 -3.66 16.81 7.56
C VAL A 315 -4.07 15.72 6.57
N GLY A 316 -3.30 15.57 5.50
CA GLY A 316 -3.55 14.46 4.60
C GLY A 316 -2.42 14.18 3.64
N ASN A 317 -2.61 13.14 2.82
CA ASN A 317 -1.58 12.61 1.93
C ASN A 317 -0.36 12.12 2.73
N VAL A 318 -0.60 11.16 3.63
CA VAL A 318 0.42 10.60 4.52
C VAL A 318 0.53 9.09 4.30
N ILE A 319 1.76 8.59 4.21
CA ILE A 319 2.08 7.18 4.08
C ILE A 319 2.97 6.78 5.24
N ILE A 320 2.55 5.77 6.00
CA ILE A 320 3.31 5.20 7.12
C ILE A 320 3.61 3.76 6.75
N GLN A 321 4.89 3.46 6.48
CA GLN A 321 5.27 2.20 5.88
C GLN A 321 6.49 1.55 6.50
N ASN A 322 6.47 0.22 6.59
CA ASN A 322 7.65 -0.58 6.91
C ASN A 322 8.27 -0.32 8.30
N LEU A 323 7.46 0.04 9.29
CA LEU A 323 7.90 0.30 10.66
C LEU A 323 7.44 -0.81 11.60
N SER A 324 8.27 -1.14 12.59
CA SER A 324 7.82 -1.84 13.79
C SER A 324 7.42 -0.82 14.86
N PHE A 325 6.19 -0.88 15.37
CA PHE A 325 5.74 -0.07 16.50
C PHE A 325 5.78 -0.89 17.78
N ARG A 326 6.34 -0.34 18.85
CA ARG A 326 6.49 -0.99 20.16
C ARG A 326 6.27 0.00 21.29
N ASN A 327 5.68 -0.50 22.38
CA ASN A 327 5.58 0.22 23.65
C ASN A 327 4.95 1.62 23.54
N SER A 328 4.04 1.82 22.59
CA SER A 328 3.30 3.09 22.50
C SER A 328 2.49 3.28 23.78
N PRO A 329 2.65 4.41 24.50
CA PRO A 329 1.93 4.70 25.75
C PRO A 329 0.45 5.05 25.51
N ASP A 330 0.08 5.27 24.25
CA ASP A 330 -1.26 5.50 23.72
C ASP A 330 -1.41 4.62 22.44
N ASP A 331 -2.07 5.10 21.40
CA ASP A 331 -2.13 4.47 20.08
C ASP A 331 -0.75 4.34 19.40
N SER A 332 -0.53 3.34 18.53
CA SER A 332 0.68 3.33 17.68
C SER A 332 0.57 4.29 16.49
N VAL A 333 -0.61 4.35 15.86
CA VAL A 333 -0.96 5.33 14.82
C VAL A 333 -2.38 5.80 15.07
N ASN A 334 -2.57 7.12 15.09
CA ASN A 334 -3.89 7.73 15.17
C ASN A 334 -4.13 8.63 13.96
N VAL A 335 -5.34 8.58 13.41
CA VAL A 335 -5.80 9.45 12.32
C VAL A 335 -7.07 10.12 12.78
N GLN A 336 -7.03 11.43 12.95
CA GLN A 336 -8.16 12.16 13.52
C GLN A 336 -8.37 13.55 12.93
N CYS A 337 -9.54 14.12 13.24
CA CYS A 337 -9.85 15.53 13.02
C CYS A 337 -9.87 15.89 11.54
N TYR A 338 -10.73 15.17 10.82
CA TYR A 338 -10.94 15.31 9.36
C TYR A 338 -9.69 15.02 8.52
N SER A 339 -8.65 14.45 9.11
CA SER A 339 -7.46 13.99 8.38
C SER A 339 -7.83 12.95 7.34
N HIS A 340 -7.20 13.00 6.17
CA HIS A 340 -7.63 12.18 5.04
C HIS A 340 -6.52 11.74 4.10
N HIS A 341 -6.80 10.77 3.22
CA HIS A 341 -5.83 10.23 2.26
C HIS A 341 -4.58 9.70 2.98
N VAL A 342 -4.78 8.75 3.89
CA VAL A 342 -3.71 8.13 4.69
C VAL A 342 -3.55 6.66 4.33
N TRP A 343 -2.31 6.22 4.13
CA TRP A 343 -1.98 4.82 3.85
C TRP A 343 -1.03 4.25 4.90
N VAL A 344 -1.52 3.30 5.70
CA VAL A 344 -0.74 2.60 6.73
C VAL A 344 -0.45 1.20 6.23
N THR A 345 0.81 0.89 5.88
CA THR A 345 1.12 -0.38 5.21
C THR A 345 2.45 -1.04 5.54
N PHE A 346 2.52 -2.36 5.50
CA PHE A 346 3.74 -3.13 5.84
C PHE A 346 4.32 -2.81 7.22
N ASN A 347 3.51 -2.37 8.17
CA ASN A 347 3.97 -2.14 9.54
C ASN A 347 3.75 -3.39 10.40
N THR A 348 4.60 -3.57 11.40
CA THR A 348 4.37 -4.56 12.46
C THR A 348 3.97 -3.83 13.72
N PHE A 349 2.77 -4.11 14.23
CA PHE A 349 2.26 -3.56 15.48
C PHE A 349 2.40 -4.60 16.60
N HIS A 350 3.11 -4.23 17.65
CA HIS A 350 3.17 -4.96 18.92
C HIS A 350 2.19 -4.33 19.93
N PRO A 351 1.95 -4.95 21.10
CA PRO A 351 1.05 -4.38 22.10
C PRO A 351 1.38 -2.92 22.43
N ALA A 352 0.36 -2.08 22.30
CA ALA A 352 0.32 -0.70 22.77
C ALA A 352 -0.56 -0.63 24.03
N ASN A 353 -0.53 0.50 24.73
CA ASN A 353 -1.37 0.71 25.92
C ASN A 353 -2.86 0.92 25.55
N ASP A 354 -3.14 1.61 24.43
CA ASP A 354 -4.50 1.72 23.87
C ASP A 354 -4.67 0.95 22.56
N GLY A 355 -5.00 1.61 21.44
CA GLY A 355 -5.17 1.01 20.12
C GLY A 355 -3.85 0.78 19.39
N SER A 356 -3.86 0.00 18.32
CA SER A 356 -2.73 -0.02 17.38
C SER A 356 -2.93 1.04 16.29
N VAL A 357 -4.05 0.98 15.58
CA VAL A 357 -4.40 1.95 14.53
C VAL A 357 -5.83 2.45 14.71
N ASP A 358 -5.97 3.67 15.20
CA ASP A 358 -7.26 4.30 15.46
C ASP A 358 -7.57 5.39 14.43
N ILE A 359 -8.81 5.39 13.92
CA ILE A 359 -9.28 6.32 12.89
C ILE A 359 -10.62 6.89 13.35
N LYS A 360 -10.67 8.19 13.64
CA LYS A 360 -11.79 8.82 14.35
C LYS A 360 -12.04 10.26 13.92
N ARG A 361 -13.12 10.86 14.45
CA ARG A 361 -13.41 12.30 14.39
C ARG A 361 -13.42 12.84 12.95
N GLY A 362 -14.29 12.30 12.12
CA GLY A 362 -14.51 12.77 10.75
C GLY A 362 -13.37 12.49 9.77
N SER A 363 -12.34 11.73 10.17
CA SER A 363 -11.27 11.29 9.26
C SER A 363 -11.82 10.49 8.09
N ASP A 364 -11.15 10.48 6.96
CA ASP A 364 -11.70 9.84 5.77
C ASP A 364 -10.67 9.39 4.73
N LEU A 365 -11.07 8.51 3.82
CA LEU A 365 -10.21 8.02 2.74
C LEU A 365 -8.90 7.43 3.26
N VAL A 366 -9.01 6.40 4.09
CA VAL A 366 -7.85 5.72 4.70
C VAL A 366 -7.72 4.29 4.17
N THR A 367 -6.50 3.78 4.06
CA THR A 367 -6.23 2.38 3.75
C THR A 367 -5.20 1.83 4.72
N VAL A 368 -5.51 0.69 5.33
CA VAL A 368 -4.66 -0.05 6.25
C VAL A 368 -4.41 -1.41 5.64
N SER A 369 -3.21 -1.64 5.11
CA SER A 369 -2.96 -2.86 4.34
C SER A 369 -1.61 -3.54 4.58
N ARG A 370 -1.59 -4.87 4.52
CA ARG A 370 -0.36 -5.66 4.70
C ARG A 370 0.38 -5.38 6.01
N ASN A 371 -0.33 -4.96 7.04
CA ASN A 371 0.24 -4.82 8.37
C ASN A 371 0.14 -6.15 9.13
N ARG A 372 1.07 -6.40 10.05
CA ARG A 372 1.03 -7.54 10.96
C ARG A 372 0.78 -7.04 12.38
N PHE A 373 -0.24 -7.56 13.03
CA PHE A 373 -0.58 -7.25 14.42
C PHE A 373 -0.22 -8.45 15.29
N VAL A 374 0.80 -8.33 16.13
CA VAL A 374 1.38 -9.44 16.88
C VAL A 374 0.98 -9.33 18.34
N GLY A 375 0.03 -10.15 18.78
CA GLY A 375 -0.39 -10.21 20.18
C GLY A 375 -1.04 -8.94 20.73
N THR A 376 -1.51 -8.03 19.88
CA THR A 376 -2.14 -6.75 20.28
C THR A 376 -3.48 -7.00 20.98
N ASP A 377 -3.82 -6.19 21.98
CA ASP A 377 -5.14 -6.29 22.64
C ASP A 377 -6.24 -5.60 21.82
N LYS A 378 -6.18 -4.27 21.73
CA LYS A 378 -7.08 -3.43 20.91
C LYS A 378 -6.37 -3.08 19.61
N SER A 379 -6.74 -3.74 18.52
CA SER A 379 -6.02 -3.54 17.25
C SER A 379 -6.44 -2.27 16.53
N MET A 380 -7.70 -2.12 16.12
CA MET A 380 -8.14 -1.01 15.27
C MET A 380 -9.56 -0.53 15.58
N LEU A 381 -9.69 0.71 16.05
CA LEU A 381 -10.97 1.39 16.21
C LEU A 381 -11.27 2.32 15.03
N LEU A 382 -12.49 2.23 14.50
CA LEU A 382 -13.03 3.14 13.50
C LEU A 382 -14.26 3.85 14.09
N GLY A 383 -14.11 5.11 14.48
CA GLY A 383 -15.15 5.86 15.20
C GLY A 383 -15.14 5.60 16.71
N HIS A 384 -14.74 6.62 17.48
CA HIS A 384 -14.39 6.46 18.89
C HIS A 384 -15.59 6.36 19.84
N SER A 385 -16.72 7.01 19.52
CA SER A 385 -17.85 7.20 20.43
C SER A 385 -19.18 7.05 19.70
N ASP A 386 -20.13 6.35 20.32
CA ASP A 386 -21.51 6.22 19.83
C ASP A 386 -22.26 7.57 19.82
N ASN A 387 -21.76 8.58 20.54
CA ASN A 387 -22.35 9.92 20.58
C ASN A 387 -21.73 10.90 19.57
N ASN A 388 -20.81 10.44 18.72
CA ASN A 388 -20.10 11.31 17.77
C ASN A 388 -20.67 11.29 16.34
N GLY A 389 -21.88 10.76 16.16
CA GLY A 389 -22.47 10.61 14.84
C GLY A 389 -22.69 11.92 14.07
N ALA A 390 -22.79 13.07 14.76
CA ALA A 390 -22.88 14.37 14.08
C ALA A 390 -21.61 14.71 13.29
N GLN A 391 -20.45 14.26 13.76
CA GLN A 391 -19.16 14.43 13.09
C GLN A 391 -18.85 13.28 12.13
N ASP A 392 -19.13 12.04 12.54
CA ASP A 392 -18.59 10.85 11.86
C ASP A 392 -19.47 10.36 10.68
N ARG A 393 -20.77 10.68 10.65
CA ARG A 393 -21.65 10.27 9.53
C ARG A 393 -21.22 10.94 8.23
N GLY A 394 -21.03 10.14 7.19
CA GLY A 394 -20.58 10.59 5.86
C GLY A 394 -19.05 10.58 5.68
N TYR A 395 -18.29 10.31 6.74
CA TYR A 395 -16.84 10.15 6.71
C TYR A 395 -16.45 8.70 7.04
N LEU A 396 -15.25 8.49 7.59
CA LEU A 396 -14.75 7.21 8.09
C LEU A 396 -14.83 6.08 7.03
N ARG A 397 -14.49 6.39 5.77
CA ARG A 397 -14.38 5.40 4.70
C ARG A 397 -12.99 4.81 4.69
N VAL A 398 -12.87 3.55 5.12
CA VAL A 398 -11.59 2.89 5.36
C VAL A 398 -11.54 1.52 4.72
N THR A 399 -10.39 1.21 4.11
CA THR A 399 -10.10 -0.13 3.59
C THR A 399 -9.11 -0.84 4.49
N TYR A 400 -9.42 -2.07 4.88
CA TYR A 400 -8.54 -2.96 5.60
C TYR A 400 -8.26 -4.18 4.72
N HIS A 401 -7.04 -4.33 4.21
CA HIS A 401 -6.76 -5.48 3.35
C HIS A 401 -5.41 -6.15 3.54
N HIS A 402 -5.40 -7.48 3.36
CA HIS A 402 -4.18 -8.28 3.43
C HIS A 402 -3.41 -8.11 4.75
N ASN A 403 -4.07 -7.70 5.83
CA ASN A 403 -3.46 -7.63 7.15
C ASN A 403 -3.42 -9.03 7.78
N HIS A 404 -2.42 -9.26 8.62
CA HIS A 404 -2.23 -10.49 9.37
C HIS A 404 -2.40 -10.21 10.86
N PHE A 405 -3.48 -10.75 11.44
CA PHE A 405 -3.76 -10.69 12.87
C PHE A 405 -3.25 -11.97 13.52
N ASP A 406 -2.17 -11.84 14.30
CA ASP A 406 -1.30 -12.92 14.72
C ASP A 406 -1.33 -13.05 16.26
N GLY A 407 -2.40 -13.65 16.77
CA GLY A 407 -2.65 -13.78 18.21
C GLY A 407 -3.19 -12.52 18.88
N SER A 408 -3.76 -11.58 18.11
CA SER A 408 -4.39 -10.37 18.65
C SER A 408 -5.79 -10.62 19.22
N ASN A 409 -6.27 -9.74 20.10
CA ASN A 409 -7.47 -9.99 20.89
C ASN A 409 -8.76 -9.46 20.26
N THR A 410 -8.87 -8.13 20.08
CA THR A 410 -10.12 -7.44 19.72
C THR A 410 -9.93 -6.38 18.63
N ARG A 411 -11.06 -5.94 18.03
CA ARG A 411 -11.17 -4.78 17.11
C ARG A 411 -10.42 -4.93 15.78
N HIS A 412 -10.93 -5.74 14.85
CA HIS A 412 -10.25 -6.02 13.57
C HIS A 412 -11.06 -5.77 12.27
N PRO A 413 -11.67 -4.60 12.06
CA PRO A 413 -11.79 -3.45 12.96
C PRO A 413 -13.04 -3.51 13.85
N ARG A 414 -13.16 -2.61 14.83
CA ARG A 414 -14.44 -2.25 15.47
C ARG A 414 -14.93 -0.92 14.94
N VAL A 415 -16.11 -0.88 14.37
CA VAL A 415 -16.61 0.23 13.54
C VAL A 415 -17.82 0.91 14.19
N ARG A 416 -17.93 2.22 13.96
CA ARG A 416 -19.11 3.05 14.15
C ARG A 416 -19.26 4.03 12.99
N PHE A 417 -20.50 4.27 12.55
CA PHE A 417 -20.98 5.19 11.49
C PHE A 417 -20.42 4.97 10.08
N GLY A 418 -19.10 4.79 9.99
CA GLY A 418 -18.31 4.72 8.77
C GLY A 418 -18.52 3.47 7.95
N TYR A 419 -17.86 3.46 6.79
CA TYR A 419 -17.85 2.36 5.84
C TYR A 419 -16.47 1.68 5.87
N ALA A 420 -16.43 0.43 6.31
CA ALA A 420 -15.24 -0.41 6.30
C ALA A 420 -15.31 -1.46 5.19
N HIS A 421 -14.42 -1.36 4.20
CA HIS A 421 -14.17 -2.45 3.27
C HIS A 421 -13.06 -3.35 3.82
N VAL A 422 -13.38 -4.60 4.11
CA VAL A 422 -12.47 -5.55 4.76
C VAL A 422 -12.25 -6.75 3.84
N PHE A 423 -11.06 -6.90 3.26
CA PHE A 423 -10.82 -8.02 2.33
C PHE A 423 -9.42 -8.65 2.38
N GLY A 424 -9.32 -9.94 2.09
CA GLY A 424 -8.04 -10.64 2.01
C GLY A 424 -7.26 -10.70 3.32
N ASN A 425 -7.87 -10.37 4.47
CA ASN A 425 -7.19 -10.40 5.76
C ASN A 425 -7.15 -11.82 6.34
N TYR A 426 -6.14 -12.10 7.17
CA TYR A 426 -5.97 -13.38 7.84
C TYR A 426 -6.05 -13.19 9.36
N TYR A 427 -7.03 -13.84 9.98
CA TYR A 427 -7.35 -13.70 11.40
C TYR A 427 -6.98 -14.96 12.18
N ARG A 428 -5.99 -14.84 13.07
CA ARG A 428 -5.78 -15.74 14.19
C ARG A 428 -5.94 -14.93 15.47
N VAL A 429 -7.19 -14.77 15.91
CA VAL A 429 -7.55 -13.87 17.02
C VAL A 429 -8.08 -14.63 18.23
N SER A 430 -7.96 -14.05 19.43
CA SER A 430 -8.35 -14.71 20.69
C SER A 430 -9.74 -14.36 21.20
N ASP A 431 -10.38 -13.31 20.67
CA ASP A 431 -11.76 -12.95 21.02
C ASP A 431 -12.64 -12.74 19.78
N TYR A 432 -12.70 -11.53 19.21
CA TYR A 432 -13.55 -11.26 18.04
C TYR A 432 -12.82 -10.60 16.87
N CYS A 433 -13.34 -10.84 15.66
CA CYS A 433 -12.84 -10.21 14.45
C CYS A 433 -13.45 -8.81 14.27
N LEU A 434 -14.72 -8.73 13.88
CA LEU A 434 -15.40 -7.50 13.48
C LEU A 434 -16.30 -6.97 14.61
N GLY A 435 -16.14 -5.70 14.96
CA GLY A 435 -17.05 -5.01 15.88
C GLY A 435 -18.05 -4.13 15.11
N LEU A 436 -19.35 -4.30 15.36
CA LEU A 436 -20.44 -3.65 14.61
C LEU A 436 -21.21 -2.66 15.48
N GLY A 437 -20.52 -1.65 16.01
CA GLY A 437 -21.13 -0.62 16.86
C GLY A 437 -22.07 0.32 16.10
N ALA A 438 -22.45 1.44 16.74
CA ALA A 438 -23.46 2.38 16.24
C ALA A 438 -23.38 2.64 14.73
N GLU A 439 -24.43 2.28 13.98
CA GLU A 439 -24.58 2.53 12.53
C GLU A 439 -23.41 2.06 11.64
N ALA A 440 -22.63 1.09 12.11
CA ALA A 440 -21.48 0.57 11.38
C ALA A 440 -21.88 0.00 10.02
N LYS A 441 -21.04 0.17 8.99
CA LYS A 441 -21.24 -0.45 7.68
C LYS A 441 -19.99 -1.21 7.30
N ILE A 442 -20.07 -2.53 7.23
CA ILE A 442 -18.92 -3.38 6.89
C ILE A 442 -19.24 -4.20 5.65
N TYR A 443 -18.35 -4.14 4.66
CA TYR A 443 -18.35 -5.05 3.51
C TYR A 443 -17.15 -5.98 3.63
N ALA A 444 -17.38 -7.26 3.89
CA ALA A 444 -16.35 -8.28 4.13
C ALA A 444 -16.27 -9.27 2.95
N ASP A 445 -15.09 -9.37 2.33
CA ASP A 445 -14.87 -10.21 1.14
C ASP A 445 -13.53 -10.96 1.18
N GLY A 446 -13.54 -12.27 0.94
CA GLY A 446 -12.31 -13.06 0.80
C GLY A 446 -11.41 -13.02 2.05
N ASN A 447 -11.97 -12.98 3.25
CA ASN A 447 -11.19 -13.02 4.49
C ASN A 447 -11.04 -14.45 5.01
N ARG A 448 -9.92 -14.76 5.68
CA ARG A 448 -9.68 -16.05 6.34
C ARG A 448 -9.70 -15.90 7.86
N VAL A 449 -10.71 -16.47 8.52
CA VAL A 449 -10.75 -16.60 9.98
C VAL A 449 -10.23 -17.99 10.38
N ALA A 450 -8.95 -18.06 10.70
CA ALA A 450 -8.30 -19.29 11.14
C ALA A 450 -8.62 -19.63 12.61
N SER A 451 -8.81 -18.63 13.47
CA SER A 451 -9.33 -18.81 14.83
C SER A 451 -9.95 -17.52 15.36
N ALA A 452 -11.08 -17.63 16.06
CA ALA A 452 -11.71 -16.57 16.86
C ALA A 452 -12.72 -17.18 17.84
N LYS A 453 -13.05 -16.53 18.96
CA LYS A 453 -14.19 -16.97 19.79
C LYS A 453 -15.52 -16.68 19.10
N THR A 454 -15.62 -15.51 18.45
CA THR A 454 -16.75 -15.11 17.60
C THR A 454 -16.21 -14.31 16.41
N ILE A 455 -16.91 -14.34 15.28
CA ILE A 455 -16.53 -13.50 14.12
C ILE A 455 -16.96 -12.05 14.35
N THR A 456 -18.13 -11.84 14.95
CA THR A 456 -18.75 -10.53 15.12
C THR A 456 -19.11 -10.25 16.58
N GLN A 457 -19.06 -8.98 17.00
CA GLN A 457 -19.47 -8.50 18.31
C GLN A 457 -19.94 -7.03 18.28
N ASP A 458 -20.55 -6.57 19.38
CA ASP A 458 -21.00 -5.18 19.64
C ASP A 458 -22.11 -4.71 18.71
N PHE A 459 -23.07 -5.58 18.40
CA PHE A 459 -24.07 -5.34 17.35
C PHE A 459 -25.09 -4.26 17.76
N ASP A 460 -24.99 -3.09 17.13
CA ASP A 460 -26.00 -2.05 17.19
C ASP A 460 -27.18 -2.34 16.23
N SER A 461 -28.39 -1.90 16.56
CA SER A 461 -29.58 -2.19 15.76
C SER A 461 -29.55 -1.59 14.34
N ASP A 462 -28.80 -0.51 14.15
CA ASP A 462 -28.65 0.17 12.85
C ASP A 462 -27.32 -0.18 12.15
N ALA A 463 -26.58 -1.16 12.68
CA ALA A 463 -25.38 -1.67 12.05
C ALA A 463 -25.70 -2.66 10.93
N HIS A 464 -24.84 -2.66 9.91
CA HIS A 464 -24.97 -3.44 8.70
C HIS A 464 -23.68 -4.16 8.32
N LEU A 465 -23.80 -5.43 7.93
CA LEU A 465 -22.66 -6.26 7.50
C LEU A 465 -23.02 -7.10 6.29
N THR A 466 -22.41 -6.79 5.16
CA THR A 466 -22.36 -7.70 4.03
C THR A 466 -21.18 -8.65 4.17
N TRP A 467 -21.49 -9.92 4.42
CA TRP A 467 -20.52 -11.00 4.47
C TRP A 467 -20.66 -11.88 3.23
N THR A 468 -19.71 -11.76 2.31
CA THR A 468 -19.76 -12.53 1.06
C THR A 468 -19.39 -14.01 1.27
N ALA A 469 -19.79 -14.86 0.32
CA ALA A 469 -19.53 -16.30 0.36
C ALA A 469 -18.04 -16.70 0.16
N THR A 470 -17.18 -15.75 -0.21
CA THR A 470 -15.73 -15.97 -0.43
C THR A 470 -14.94 -15.94 0.88
N ASN A 471 -15.52 -15.44 1.96
CA ASN A 471 -14.91 -15.50 3.29
C ASN A 471 -14.91 -16.94 3.80
N VAL A 472 -13.80 -17.36 4.40
CA VAL A 472 -13.60 -18.70 4.94
C VAL A 472 -13.32 -18.60 6.42
N TYR A 473 -14.00 -19.42 7.22
CA TYR A 473 -13.73 -19.55 8.65
C TYR A 473 -13.69 -21.03 9.05
N ASP A 474 -13.05 -21.34 10.18
CA ASP A 474 -13.12 -22.66 10.80
C ASP A 474 -14.21 -22.68 11.90
N PRO A 475 -15.37 -23.33 11.67
CA PRO A 475 -16.45 -23.40 12.65
C PRO A 475 -16.05 -24.02 13.98
N ALA A 476 -15.06 -24.93 14.00
CA ALA A 476 -14.62 -25.58 15.23
C ALA A 476 -13.92 -24.63 16.20
N THR A 477 -13.44 -23.49 15.70
CA THR A 477 -12.78 -22.47 16.53
C THR A 477 -13.77 -21.48 17.15
N ILE A 478 -14.96 -21.34 16.55
CA ILE A 478 -16.00 -20.40 16.98
C ILE A 478 -16.72 -20.99 18.20
N THR A 479 -16.46 -20.42 19.37
CA THR A 479 -16.90 -20.94 20.67
C THR A 479 -17.99 -20.11 21.34
N ARG A 480 -18.34 -18.96 20.76
CA ARG A 480 -19.33 -18.03 21.33
C ARG A 480 -20.30 -17.56 20.24
N ALA A 481 -21.59 -17.52 20.56
CA ALA A 481 -22.56 -16.74 19.80
C ALA A 481 -22.23 -15.24 19.90
N ASN A 482 -22.76 -14.41 19.00
CA ASN A 482 -22.60 -12.97 19.20
C ASN A 482 -23.53 -12.45 20.31
N ASP A 483 -23.28 -11.22 20.74
CA ASP A 483 -23.95 -10.50 21.81
C ASP A 483 -25.46 -10.25 21.57
N SER A 484 -25.92 -10.35 20.33
CA SER A 484 -27.35 -10.27 19.98
C SER A 484 -28.12 -11.58 20.21
N GLY A 485 -27.47 -12.64 20.69
CA GLY A 485 -28.08 -13.97 20.90
C GLY A 485 -28.38 -14.73 19.59
N LYS A 486 -28.05 -14.14 18.44
CA LYS A 486 -28.14 -14.75 17.12
C LYS A 486 -26.92 -15.63 16.86
N THR A 487 -27.15 -16.73 16.15
CA THR A 487 -26.11 -17.68 15.77
C THR A 487 -25.33 -17.14 14.57
N MET A 488 -24.14 -17.72 14.33
CA MET A 488 -23.35 -17.43 13.13
C MET A 488 -24.15 -17.67 11.83
N ALA A 489 -25.01 -18.69 11.82
CA ALA A 489 -25.84 -19.05 10.68
C ALA A 489 -26.93 -18.00 10.39
N ASP A 490 -27.44 -17.35 11.43
CA ASP A 490 -28.41 -16.27 11.26
C ASP A 490 -27.76 -15.10 10.52
N TRP A 491 -26.50 -14.78 10.80
CA TRP A 491 -25.80 -13.63 10.22
C TRP A 491 -25.20 -13.85 8.84
N LEU A 492 -24.71 -15.06 8.55
CA LEU A 492 -24.29 -15.44 7.19
C LEU A 492 -25.42 -15.26 6.16
N ASN A 493 -26.68 -15.29 6.63
CA ASN A 493 -27.87 -15.16 5.79
C ASN A 493 -28.56 -13.79 5.87
N ALA A 494 -28.26 -12.93 6.87
CA ALA A 494 -29.19 -11.88 7.27
C ALA A 494 -28.95 -10.45 6.74
N ASP A 495 -27.78 -10.07 6.20
CA ASP A 495 -27.61 -8.64 5.84
C ASP A 495 -26.71 -8.30 4.62
N ASN A 496 -27.15 -8.66 3.43
CA ASN A 496 -26.52 -8.23 2.17
C ASN A 496 -26.95 -6.81 1.73
N THR A 497 -27.05 -5.85 2.63
CA THR A 497 -27.61 -4.51 2.32
C THR A 497 -26.56 -3.45 1.99
N ILE A 498 -25.29 -3.68 2.27
CA ILE A 498 -24.23 -2.72 2.00
C ILE A 498 -23.71 -2.90 0.57
N ALA A 499 -23.75 -1.82 -0.20
CA ALA A 499 -23.20 -1.80 -1.55
C ALA A 499 -21.69 -2.10 -1.52
N PRO A 500 -21.15 -2.76 -2.56
CA PRO A 500 -19.71 -2.94 -2.72
C PRO A 500 -18.94 -1.61 -2.72
N PRO A 501 -17.63 -1.61 -2.44
CA PRO A 501 -16.81 -0.40 -2.47
C PRO A 501 -16.78 0.24 -3.87
N PRO A 502 -16.58 1.57 -3.97
CA PRO A 502 -16.63 2.30 -5.24
C PRO A 502 -15.35 2.18 -6.09
N TYR A 503 -14.50 1.19 -5.84
CA TYR A 503 -13.25 0.97 -6.56
C TYR A 503 -13.05 -0.51 -6.88
N THR A 504 -12.28 -0.79 -7.93
CA THR A 504 -11.87 -2.16 -8.26
C THR A 504 -10.80 -2.63 -7.27
N TYR A 505 -10.88 -3.89 -6.88
CA TYR A 505 -9.92 -4.54 -6.00
C TYR A 505 -9.75 -6.01 -6.44
N PRO A 506 -8.66 -6.68 -6.06
CA PRO A 506 -8.44 -8.08 -6.41
C PRO A 506 -9.35 -8.97 -5.55
N ALA A 507 -10.63 -9.01 -5.89
CA ALA A 507 -11.59 -9.94 -5.31
C ALA A 507 -11.10 -11.37 -5.62
N GLY A 508 -10.84 -12.14 -4.58
CA GLY A 508 -10.20 -13.44 -4.68
C GLY A 508 -10.58 -14.34 -3.52
N PRO A 509 -10.28 -15.65 -3.60
CA PRO A 509 -10.56 -16.56 -2.51
C PRO A 509 -9.82 -16.13 -1.25
N ALA A 510 -10.40 -16.44 -0.09
CA ALA A 510 -9.75 -16.19 1.18
C ALA A 510 -8.32 -16.79 1.22
N PRO A 511 -7.33 -16.07 1.75
CA PRO A 511 -5.96 -16.53 1.76
C PRO A 511 -5.83 -17.83 2.56
N SER A 512 -5.17 -18.85 1.99
CA SER A 512 -4.98 -20.15 2.65
C SER A 512 -3.92 -20.11 3.75
N THR A 513 -3.01 -19.14 3.67
CA THR A 513 -1.93 -18.88 4.63
C THR A 513 -1.89 -17.38 4.95
N PRO A 514 -1.23 -16.96 6.04
CA PRO A 514 -1.03 -15.53 6.29
C PRO A 514 -0.45 -14.80 5.07
N PRO A 515 -0.95 -13.61 4.72
CA PRO A 515 -0.42 -12.80 3.64
C PRO A 515 0.98 -12.30 3.97
N VAL A 516 1.73 -11.92 2.93
CA VAL A 516 3.00 -11.20 3.11
C VAL A 516 2.71 -9.82 3.69
N ALA A 517 3.05 -9.64 4.97
CA ALA A 517 2.68 -8.50 5.79
C ALA A 517 3.71 -8.23 6.90
N GLY A 518 3.77 -6.97 7.35
CA GLY A 518 4.66 -6.52 8.42
C GLY A 518 5.98 -5.92 7.95
N ALA A 519 6.68 -5.30 8.91
CA ALA A 519 7.97 -4.66 8.66
C ALA A 519 9.00 -5.68 8.16
N GLY A 520 9.77 -5.27 7.16
CA GLY A 520 10.75 -6.11 6.47
C GLY A 520 10.16 -7.01 5.38
N ALA A 521 8.84 -7.15 5.27
CA ALA A 521 8.24 -7.94 4.21
C ALA A 521 8.39 -7.26 2.84
N SER A 522 8.64 -8.06 1.80
CA SER A 522 8.67 -7.61 0.40
C SER A 522 7.29 -7.65 -0.23
N GLY A 523 6.99 -6.75 -1.18
CA GLY A 523 5.72 -6.79 -1.90
C GLY A 523 5.55 -5.64 -2.88
N SER A 524 4.62 -5.82 -3.83
CA SER A 524 4.23 -4.88 -4.87
C SER A 524 3.70 -3.54 -4.34
N ASP A 525 3.11 -3.56 -3.14
CA ASP A 525 2.51 -2.41 -2.46
C ASP A 525 3.55 -1.56 -1.67
N ARG A 526 4.85 -1.77 -1.85
CA ARG A 526 5.91 -0.96 -1.21
C ARG A 526 6.29 0.22 -2.10
N ILE A 527 6.46 1.42 -1.53
CA ILE A 527 6.90 2.63 -2.26
C ILE A 527 8.42 2.73 -2.26
#